data_AF-A0A951RF85-F1
#
_entry.id   AF-A0A951RF85-F1
#
_cell.length_a   1.000
_cell.length_b   1.000
_cell.length_c   1.000
_cell.angle_alpha   90.00
_cell.angle_beta   90.00
_cell.angle_gamma   90.00
#
_symmetry.space_group_name_H-M   'P 1'
#
loop_
_entity.id
_entity.type
_entity.pdbx_description
1 polymer ?
#
loop_
_entity_poly.entity_id
_entity_poly.type
_entity_poly.pdbx_seq_one_letter_code
_entity_poly.pdbx_strand_id
1 'polypeptide(L)'
;MSSQPSIAKMIRAQFLSSIIAPIVAGTLLSVYINGYLDVINFIIVLIIGIGLHVATNVYNDIYDTIQGTDKVNVHRNEASGGSGVLLDNP
;
A
#
# COMPACT_ATOMS: atom_id res chain seq x y z
N MET A 1 4.54 9.25 24.61
CA MET A 1 4.96 10.28 23.64
C MET A 1 4.16 10.04 22.38
N SER A 2 3.31 11.00 21.98
CA SER A 2 2.66 10.95 20.66
C SER A 2 3.78 11.11 19.62
N SER A 3 4.15 10.00 18.99
CA SER A 3 5.00 10.02 17.81
C SER A 3 4.19 10.68 16.70
N GLN A 4 4.78 11.68 16.04
CA GLN A 4 4.16 12.36 14.89
C GLN A 4 3.59 11.32 13.91
N PRO A 5 2.36 11.50 13.41
CA PRO A 5 1.76 10.56 12.48
C PRO A 5 2.62 10.45 11.22
N SER A 6 3.07 9.24 10.92
CA SER A 6 3.94 8.96 9.77
C SER A 6 3.11 8.55 8.57
N ILE A 7 3.20 9.32 7.49
CA ILE A 7 2.55 8.99 6.20
C ILE A 7 3.03 7.63 5.69
N ALA A 8 4.33 7.34 5.80
CA ALA A 8 4.90 6.06 5.37
C ALA A 8 4.31 4.86 6.12
N LYS A 9 4.00 5.05 7.42
CA LYS A 9 3.31 4.05 8.24
C LYS A 9 1.85 3.91 7.81
N MET A 10 1.15 5.02 7.63
CA MET A 10 -0.27 5.06 7.23
C MET A 10 -0.52 4.36 5.89
N ILE A 11 0.32 4.61 4.88
CA ILE A 11 0.22 3.97 3.57
C ILE A 11 0.80 2.54 3.54
N ARG A 12 1.41 2.10 4.65
CA ARG A 12 2.14 0.86 4.83
C ARG A 12 3.20 0.64 3.74
N ALA A 13 4.12 1.60 3.60
CA ALA A 13 5.10 1.68 2.52
C ALA A 13 5.94 0.40 2.30
N GLN A 14 6.18 -0.38 3.35
CA GLN A 14 6.87 -1.68 3.27
C GLN A 14 6.20 -2.70 2.34
N PHE A 15 4.87 -2.61 2.16
CA PHE A 15 4.12 -3.50 1.27
C PHE A 15 4.02 -2.99 -0.17
N LEU A 16 4.62 -1.84 -0.52
CA LEU A 16 4.69 -1.39 -1.91
C LEU A 16 5.40 -2.41 -2.81
N SER A 17 6.30 -3.22 -2.26
CA SER A 17 6.91 -4.36 -2.96
C SER A 17 5.88 -5.31 -3.56
N SER A 18 4.74 -5.53 -2.89
CA SER A 18 3.67 -6.43 -3.35
C SER A 18 2.96 -5.94 -4.61
N ILE A 19 2.95 -4.63 -4.86
CA ILE A 19 2.38 -4.06 -6.10
C ILE A 19 3.46 -3.75 -7.14
N ILE A 20 4.67 -3.37 -6.72
CA ILE A 20 5.79 -3.11 -7.64
C ILE A 20 6.26 -4.39 -8.32
N ALA A 21 6.37 -5.51 -7.60
CA ALA A 21 6.82 -6.78 -8.16
C ALA A 21 5.99 -7.25 -9.37
N PRO A 22 4.63 -7.34 -9.29
CA PRO A 22 3.83 -7.71 -10.45
C PRO A 22 3.87 -6.68 -11.59
N ILE A 23 4.02 -5.39 -11.29
CA ILE A 23 4.20 -4.35 -12.33
C ILE A 23 5.50 -4.56 -13.09
N VAL A 24 6.60 -4.85 -12.40
CA VAL A 24 7.89 -5.16 -13.03
C VAL A 24 7.77 -6.42 -13.88
N ALA A 25 7.16 -7.48 -13.35
CA ALA A 25 6.95 -8.73 -14.09
C ALA A 25 6.11 -8.50 -15.37
N GLY A 26 5.00 -7.76 -15.28
CA GLY A 26 4.17 -7.40 -16.42
C GLY A 26 4.91 -6.52 -17.44
N THR A 27 5.75 -5.60 -16.97
CA THR A 27 6.60 -4.76 -17.83
C THR A 27 7.61 -5.60 -18.60
N LEU A 28 8.30 -6.53 -17.92
CA LEU A 28 9.25 -7.44 -18.56
C LEU A 28 8.57 -8.35 -19.59
N LEU A 29 7.36 -8.85 -19.29
CA LEU A 29 6.57 -9.62 -20.24
C LEU A 29 6.19 -8.78 -21.48
N SER A 30 5.77 -7.53 -21.28
CA SER A 30 5.47 -6.60 -22.36
C SER A 30 6.70 -6.34 -23.25
N VAL A 31 7.87 -6.14 -22.64
CA VAL A 31 9.14 -5.97 -23.37
C VAL A 31 9.48 -7.23 -24.16
N TYR A 32 9.30 -8.42 -23.58
CA TYR A 32 9.55 -9.69 -24.25
C TYR A 32 8.65 -9.87 -25.50
N ILE A 33 7.38 -9.47 -25.42
CA ILE A 33 6.41 -9.61 -26.51
C ILE A 33 6.62 -8.54 -27.60
N ASN A 34 6.86 -7.28 -27.22
CA ASN A 34 6.89 -6.16 -28.15
C ASN A 34 8.31 -5.81 -28.65
N GLY A 35 9.35 -6.28 -27.96
CA GLY A 35 10.75 -6.01 -28.29
C GLY A 35 11.28 -4.64 -27.82
N TYR A 36 10.47 -3.83 -27.14
CA TYR A 36 10.87 -2.54 -26.59
C TYR A 36 10.13 -2.20 -25.29
N LEU A 37 10.70 -1.27 -24.51
CA LEU A 37 10.07 -0.73 -23.31
C LEU A 37 9.21 0.48 -23.67
N ASP A 38 7.91 0.37 -23.46
CA ASP A 38 7.00 1.51 -23.48
C ASP A 38 7.04 2.23 -22.12
N VAL A 39 7.89 3.26 -22.05
CA VAL A 39 8.13 4.02 -20.82
C VAL A 39 6.86 4.75 -20.35
N ILE A 40 6.04 5.26 -21.27
CA ILE A 40 4.84 6.01 -20.91
C ILE A 40 3.83 5.06 -20.25
N ASN A 41 3.56 3.92 -20.87
CA ASN A 41 2.66 2.92 -20.32
C ASN A 41 3.18 2.35 -18.99
N PHE A 42 4.48 2.12 -18.87
CA PHE A 42 5.09 1.72 -17.59
C PHE A 42 4.81 2.74 -16.47
N ILE A 43 5.04 4.04 -16.71
CA ILE A 43 4.83 5.08 -15.70
C ILE A 43 3.35 5.20 -15.32
N ILE A 44 2.44 5.10 -16.29
CA ILE A 44 0.99 5.12 -16.03
C ILE A 44 0.60 3.95 -15.12
N VAL A 45 1.00 2.73 -15.46
CA VAL A 45 0.71 1.52 -14.68
C VAL A 45 1.33 1.61 -13.29
N LEU A 46 2.55 2.14 -13.17
CA LEU A 46 3.24 2.34 -11.89
C LEU A 46 2.46 3.30 -10.97
N ILE A 47 2.04 4.46 -11.50
CA ILE A 47 1.26 5.45 -10.74
C ILE A 47 -0.08 4.87 -10.32
N ILE A 48 -0.79 4.19 -11.23
CA ILE A 48 -2.07 3.55 -10.93
C ILE A 48 -1.89 2.48 -9.84
N GLY A 49 -0.90 1.61 -9.96
CA GLY A 49 -0.66 0.53 -9.01
C GLY A 49 -0.29 1.04 -7.62
N ILE A 50 0.65 1.99 -7.53
CA ILE A 50 1.01 2.62 -6.25
C ILE A 50 -0.20 3.34 -5.66
N GLY A 51 -0.92 4.13 -6.46
CA GLY A 51 -2.10 4.86 -6.03
C GLY A 51 -3.19 3.95 -5.48
N LEU A 52 -3.49 2.85 -6.18
CA LEU A 52 -4.48 1.87 -5.76
C LEU A 52 -4.04 1.17 -4.46
N HIS A 53 -2.79 0.73 -4.37
CA HIS A 53 -2.27 0.06 -3.17
C HIS A 53 -2.31 0.98 -1.95
N VAL A 54 -1.87 2.24 -2.11
CA VAL A 54 -1.93 3.25 -1.05
C VAL A 54 -3.38 3.53 -0.65
N ALA A 55 -4.27 3.75 -1.62
CA ALA A 55 -5.68 4.03 -1.35
C ALA A 55 -6.35 2.87 -0.60
N THR A 56 -6.13 1.63 -1.00
CA THR A 56 -6.69 0.46 -0.33
C THR A 56 -6.13 0.29 1.09
N ASN A 57 -4.84 0.51 1.32
CA ASN A 57 -4.27 0.45 2.69
C ASN A 57 -4.88 1.51 3.62
N VAL A 58 -5.01 2.75 3.15
CA VAL A 58 -5.60 3.85 3.94
C VAL A 58 -7.09 3.61 4.17
N TYR A 59 -7.81 3.17 3.14
CA TYR A 59 -9.23 2.85 3.24
C TYR A 59 -9.47 1.74 4.27
N ASN A 60 -8.67 0.68 4.24
CA ASN A 60 -8.75 -0.38 5.25
C ASN A 60 -8.52 0.16 6.66
N ASP A 61 -7.48 0.97 6.88
CA ASP A 61 -7.16 1.57 8.19
C ASP A 61 -8.32 2.43 8.73
N ILE A 62 -8.96 3.22 7.87
CA ILE A 62 -10.14 4.02 8.23
C ILE A 62 -11.29 3.13 8.68
N TYR A 63 -11.65 2.13 7.89
CA TYR A 63 -12.82 1.30 8.17
C TYR A 63 -12.60 0.32 9.32
N ASP A 64 -11.39 -0.21 9.48
CA ASP A 64 -11.02 -1.06 10.61
C ASP A 64 -10.97 -0.27 11.93
N THR A 65 -10.62 1.02 11.86
CA THR A 65 -10.74 1.94 13.01
C THR A 65 -12.21 2.22 13.34
N ILE A 66 -13.04 2.58 12.34
CA ILE A 66 -14.47 2.90 12.54
C ILE A 66 -15.24 1.69 13.08
N GLN A 67 -14.98 0.49 12.54
CA GLN A 67 -15.65 -0.74 12.95
C GLN A 67 -15.12 -1.30 14.28
N GLY A 68 -14.00 -0.78 14.78
CA GLY A 68 -13.36 -1.23 16.01
C GLY A 68 -12.53 -2.50 15.85
N THR A 69 -12.38 -3.03 14.62
CA THR A 69 -11.54 -4.20 14.29
C THR A 69 -10.13 -4.04 14.83
N ASP A 70 -9.51 -2.88 14.61
CA ASP A 70 -8.14 -2.64 15.08
C ASP A 70 -8.04 -2.46 16.59
N LYS A 71 -9.13 -2.01 17.24
CA LYS A 71 -9.18 -1.84 18.70
C LYS A 71 -9.23 -3.18 19.44
N VAL A 72 -9.88 -4.19 18.85
CA VAL A 72 -10.02 -5.53 19.43
C VAL A 72 -8.89 -6.48 19.04
N ASN A 73 -8.03 -6.11 18.08
CA ASN A 73 -6.91 -6.93 17.66
C ASN A 73 -5.78 -6.96 18.71
N VAL A 74 -5.77 -8.01 19.52
CA VAL A 74 -4.76 -8.23 20.59
C VAL A 74 -3.37 -8.64 20.07
N HIS A 75 -3.24 -8.95 18.77
CA HIS A 75 -1.99 -9.41 18.16
C HIS A 75 -1.53 -8.49 17.00
N ARG A 76 -1.83 -7.19 17.10
CA ARG A 76 -1.49 -6.21 16.07
C ARG A 76 0.02 -6.17 15.81
N ASN A 77 0.39 -6.26 14.53
CA ASN A 77 1.75 -6.12 14.05
C ASN A 77 1.73 -5.58 12.61
N GLU A 78 2.88 -5.43 11.98
CA GLU A 78 2.95 -4.84 10.63
C GLU A 78 2.17 -5.63 9.58
N ALA A 79 1.98 -6.94 9.76
CA ALA A 79 1.24 -7.82 8.87
C ALA A 79 -0.21 -8.13 9.35
N SER A 80 -0.59 -7.71 10.57
CA SER A 80 -1.90 -8.01 11.17
C SER A 80 -2.52 -6.77 11.80
N GLY A 81 -3.68 -6.37 11.26
CA GLY A 81 -4.38 -5.12 11.58
C GLY A 81 -3.99 -3.95 10.67
N GLY A 82 -4.57 -2.79 10.94
CA GLY A 82 -4.27 -1.52 10.29
C GLY A 82 -2.92 -0.94 10.69
N SER A 83 -2.61 0.24 10.16
CA SER A 83 -1.38 0.97 10.47
C SER A 83 -1.31 1.41 11.94
N GLY A 84 -2.48 1.53 12.57
CA GLY A 84 -2.63 2.04 13.92
C GLY A 84 -2.44 3.55 14.05
N VAL A 85 -2.14 4.27 12.96
CA VAL A 85 -1.95 5.73 12.99
C VAL A 85 -3.21 6.45 13.47
N LEU A 86 -4.39 6.03 12.97
CA LEU A 86 -5.68 6.60 13.35
C LEU A 86 -6.09 6.27 14.79
N LEU A 87 -5.74 5.08 15.28
CA LEU A 87 -5.96 4.69 16.68
C LEU A 87 -5.05 5.47 17.64
N ASP A 88 -3.79 5.64 17.26
CA ASP A 88 -2.79 6.34 18.06
C ASP A 88 -3.00 7.88 18.00
N ASN A 89 -3.70 8.38 16.98
CA ASN A 89 -3.99 9.80 16.71
C ASN A 89 -5.43 9.99 16.17
N PRO A 90 -6.47 9.84 17.01
CA PRO A 90 -7.88 9.85 16.61
C PRO A 90 -8.45 11.22 16.25
#